data_AF-A0A0F9HU60-F1
#
_entry.id   AF-A0A0F9HU60-F1
#
_cell.length_a   1.000
_cell.length_b   1.000
_cell.length_c   1.000
_cell.angle_alpha   90.00
_cell.angle_beta   90.00
_cell.angle_gamma   90.00
#
_symmetry.space_group_name_H-M   'P 1'
#
loop_
_entity.id
_entity.type
_entity.pdbx_description
1 polymer ?
#
loop_
_entity_poly.entity_id
_entity_poly.type
_entity_poly.pdbx_seq_one_letter_code
_entity_poly.pdbx_strand_id
1 'polypeptide(L)'
;MILKLYNKDVVDCSSSWNQVIPNPETRQLLVDIFLKICESDAVRAITSHSLQLDFSNSSNMENFHTDIEFKSPYTHKFSNGGMYPPPLSTLFYNNDSQAKEDKIDGLFIESETTASSKVEHESKNLRHTLHLLPPGLRGLRRAVSIIKAFYSRNPNTLPRFLHNRILKNFRLYASVIWDVWAIYREDPQYGRVLDGENDSLSADSETMELFLGSFCEGGQQGRKDGAKHYPDIQRVLEDNWPTLFEVQELNGG
;
A
#
# COMPACT_ATOMS: atom_id res chain seq x y z
N MET A 1 16.94 5.31 -1.62
CA MET A 1 16.93 4.62 -2.94
C MET A 1 15.50 4.25 -3.32
N ILE A 2 15.06 4.49 -4.56
CA ILE A 2 13.71 4.11 -5.04
C ILE A 2 13.86 2.91 -5.99
N LEU A 3 13.05 1.87 -5.81
CA LEU A 3 12.98 0.75 -6.75
C LEU A 3 11.76 0.89 -7.65
N LYS A 4 11.95 0.59 -8.93
CA LYS A 4 10.88 0.60 -9.92
C LYS A 4 10.80 -0.76 -10.63
N LEU A 5 9.61 -1.36 -10.62
CA LEU A 5 9.32 -2.59 -11.34
C LEU A 5 8.67 -2.30 -12.69
N TYR A 6 9.17 -2.93 -13.74
CA TYR A 6 8.61 -2.81 -15.09
C TYR A 6 8.31 -4.18 -15.68
N ASN A 7 7.16 -4.29 -16.35
CA ASN A 7 6.81 -5.47 -17.12
C ASN A 7 7.54 -5.44 -18.48
N LYS A 8 8.31 -6.48 -18.78
CA LYS A 8 9.10 -6.62 -20.02
C LYS A 8 8.23 -6.77 -21.28
N ASP A 9 7.01 -7.28 -21.13
CA ASP A 9 6.07 -7.51 -22.24
C ASP A 9 5.18 -6.29 -22.50
N VAL A 10 5.18 -5.30 -21.60
CA VAL A 10 4.47 -4.03 -21.80
C VAL A 10 5.40 -3.10 -22.56
N VAL A 11 4.97 -2.75 -23.78
CA VAL A 11 5.71 -1.91 -24.72
C VAL A 11 6.28 -0.68 -24.03
N ASP A 12 7.58 -0.47 -24.23
CA ASP A 12 8.33 0.69 -23.77
C ASP A 12 7.65 2.01 -24.22
N CYS A 13 7.09 2.75 -23.25
CA CYS A 13 6.52 4.09 -23.47
C CYS A 13 7.59 5.20 -23.38
N SER A 14 8.89 4.88 -23.39
CA SER A 14 9.98 5.86 -23.30
C SER A 14 10.03 6.88 -24.45
N SER A 15 9.28 6.66 -25.54
CA SER A 15 9.08 7.68 -26.56
C SER A 15 7.93 8.61 -26.17
N SER A 16 8.32 9.84 -25.82
CA SER A 16 7.43 10.99 -25.66
C SER A 16 6.38 11.06 -26.77
N TRP A 17 5.15 11.43 -26.40
CA TRP A 17 4.01 11.80 -27.28
C TRP A 17 2.91 10.77 -27.58
N ASN A 18 2.89 9.59 -26.96
CA ASN A 18 1.66 8.79 -26.87
C ASN A 18 1.52 8.19 -25.47
N GLN A 19 0.72 8.79 -24.61
CA GLN A 19 0.25 8.12 -23.39
C GLN A 19 -0.68 6.98 -23.79
N VAL A 20 -0.09 5.82 -24.06
CA VAL A 20 -0.85 4.57 -24.15
C VAL A 20 -1.28 4.26 -22.73
N ILE A 21 -2.54 4.59 -22.41
CA ILE A 21 -3.21 4.04 -21.23
C ILE A 21 -3.14 2.52 -21.39
N PRO A 22 -2.38 1.80 -20.54
CA PRO A 22 -2.12 0.40 -20.81
C PRO A 22 -3.40 -0.40 -20.65
N ASN A 23 -3.41 -1.55 -21.31
CA ASN A 23 -4.56 -2.43 -21.30
C ASN A 23 -4.92 -2.83 -19.84
N PRO A 24 -6.19 -3.17 -19.57
CA PRO A 24 -6.64 -3.57 -18.24
C PRO A 24 -5.80 -4.70 -17.60
N GLU A 25 -5.20 -5.56 -18.41
CA GLU A 25 -4.33 -6.67 -17.96
C GLU A 25 -3.08 -6.16 -17.23
N THR A 26 -2.44 -5.11 -17.75
CA THR A 26 -1.24 -4.53 -17.11
C THR A 26 -1.57 -3.87 -15.78
N ARG A 27 -2.71 -3.19 -15.69
CA ARG A 27 -3.19 -2.54 -14.46
C ARG A 27 -3.56 -3.58 -13.39
N GLN A 28 -4.18 -4.66 -13.81
CA GLN A 28 -4.49 -5.81 -12.95
C GLN A 28 -3.21 -6.45 -12.41
N LEU A 29 -2.21 -6.62 -13.26
CA LEU A 29 -0.93 -7.18 -12.88
C LEU A 29 -0.17 -6.29 -11.89
N LEU A 30 -0.19 -4.96 -12.07
CA LEU A 30 0.41 -4.00 -11.14
C LEU A 30 -0.18 -4.14 -9.72
N VAL A 31 -1.52 -4.19 -9.60
CA VAL A 31 -2.17 -4.37 -8.28
C VAL A 31 -1.95 -5.76 -7.69
N ASP A 32 -1.76 -6.78 -8.54
CA ASP A 32 -1.41 -8.13 -8.09
C ASP A 32 -0.02 -8.20 -7.48
N ILE A 33 0.97 -7.56 -8.10
CA ILE A 33 2.33 -7.48 -7.56
C ILE A 33 2.34 -6.70 -6.24
N PHE A 34 1.70 -5.53 -6.21
CA PHE A 34 1.57 -4.72 -5.00
C PHE A 34 1.01 -5.57 -3.85
N LEU A 35 -0.11 -6.26 -4.10
CA LEU A 35 -0.73 -7.11 -3.10
C LEU A 35 0.19 -8.26 -2.68
N LYS A 36 0.85 -8.94 -3.62
CA LYS A 36 1.74 -10.06 -3.31
C LYS A 36 2.93 -9.65 -2.45
N ILE A 37 3.48 -8.47 -2.69
CA ILE A 37 4.51 -7.90 -1.83
C ILE A 37 3.97 -7.66 -0.41
N CYS A 38 2.78 -7.05 -0.31
CA CYS A 38 2.13 -6.87 0.99
C CYS A 38 1.75 -8.19 1.68
N GLU A 39 1.47 -9.26 0.94
CA GLU A 39 1.19 -10.61 1.47
C GLU A 39 2.46 -11.34 1.92
N SER A 40 3.60 -11.01 1.34
CA SER A 40 4.86 -11.72 1.56
C SER A 40 5.40 -11.62 2.98
N ASP A 41 6.26 -12.57 3.36
CA ASP A 41 6.94 -12.57 4.65
C ASP A 41 7.93 -11.41 4.81
N ALA A 42 8.28 -10.71 3.73
CA ALA A 42 9.09 -9.49 3.79
C ALA A 42 8.40 -8.36 4.56
N VAL A 43 7.07 -8.30 4.52
CA VAL A 43 6.29 -7.26 5.20
C VAL A 43 5.84 -7.82 6.54
N ARG A 44 6.32 -7.25 7.64
CA ARG A 44 5.88 -7.67 8.97
C ARG A 44 4.51 -7.10 9.34
N ALA A 45 4.34 -5.80 9.10
CA ALA A 45 3.09 -5.12 9.44
C ALA A 45 2.73 -4.05 8.40
N ILE A 46 1.43 -3.78 8.28
CA ILE A 46 0.85 -2.72 7.45
C ILE A 46 0.25 -1.70 8.41
N THR A 47 0.83 -0.50 8.44
CA THR A 47 0.47 0.53 9.41
C THR A 47 -0.56 1.52 8.89
N SER A 48 -0.67 1.69 7.58
CA SER A 48 -1.79 2.40 6.96
C SER A 48 -1.86 2.06 5.49
N HIS A 49 -3.00 2.32 4.87
CA HIS A 49 -3.12 2.25 3.42
C HIS A 49 -4.24 3.15 2.91
N SER A 50 -4.14 3.55 1.65
CA SER A 50 -5.20 4.27 0.96
C SER A 50 -5.30 3.88 -0.51
N LEU A 51 -6.51 3.95 -1.04
CA LEU A 51 -6.83 3.82 -2.45
C LEU A 51 -7.49 5.11 -2.91
N GLN A 52 -6.83 5.81 -3.82
CA GLN A 52 -7.36 7.01 -4.45
C GLN A 52 -7.82 6.66 -5.88
N LEU A 53 -9.00 7.13 -6.24
CA LEU A 53 -9.63 6.90 -7.54
C LEU A 53 -9.86 8.24 -8.25
N ASP A 54 -9.48 8.26 -9.52
CA ASP A 54 -9.68 9.38 -10.44
C ASP A 54 -10.67 8.94 -11.54
N PHE A 55 -11.76 9.68 -11.67
CA PHE A 55 -12.78 9.55 -12.71
C PHE A 55 -12.79 10.74 -13.66
N SER A 56 -11.96 11.75 -13.41
CA SER A 56 -11.95 12.99 -14.17
C SER A 56 -11.44 12.76 -15.59
N ASN A 57 -12.06 13.41 -16.56
CA ASN A 57 -11.57 13.44 -17.96
C ASN A 57 -10.53 14.56 -18.14
N SER A 58 -9.91 15.07 -17.06
CA SER A 58 -8.93 16.15 -17.11
C SER A 58 -7.77 15.72 -18.01
N SER A 59 -7.65 16.36 -19.17
CA SER A 59 -6.65 16.06 -20.20
C SER A 59 -5.25 16.58 -19.86
N ASN A 60 -5.02 17.05 -18.64
CA ASN A 60 -3.72 17.55 -18.21
C ASN A 60 -2.98 16.47 -17.43
N MET A 61 -1.99 15.87 -18.11
CA MET A 61 -1.17 14.72 -17.69
C MET A 61 -0.23 14.97 -16.50
N GLU A 62 -0.39 16.09 -15.80
CA GLU A 62 0.48 16.48 -14.68
C GLU A 62 -0.22 16.41 -13.32
N ASN A 63 -1.52 16.10 -13.26
CA ASN A 63 -2.26 16.18 -12.00
C ASN A 63 -3.24 15.00 -11.84
N PHE A 64 -2.80 13.95 -11.15
CA PHE A 64 -3.70 12.98 -10.53
C PHE A 64 -4.77 13.69 -9.70
N HIS A 65 -6.04 13.50 -10.05
CA HIS A 65 -7.15 14.03 -9.28
C HIS A 65 -7.78 12.94 -8.40
N THR A 66 -7.79 13.15 -7.08
CA THR A 66 -8.54 12.27 -6.19
C THR A 66 -10.00 12.69 -6.19
N ASP A 67 -10.88 11.93 -6.81
CA ASP A 67 -12.35 12.10 -6.69
C ASP A 67 -12.89 11.36 -5.46
N ILE A 68 -12.36 10.16 -5.23
CA ILE A 68 -12.74 9.27 -4.13
C ILE A 68 -11.47 8.69 -3.50
N GLU A 69 -11.39 8.74 -2.17
CA GLU A 69 -10.35 8.09 -1.40
C GLU A 69 -10.96 7.08 -0.42
N PHE A 70 -10.37 5.89 -0.39
CA PHE A 70 -10.63 4.86 0.59
C PHE A 70 -9.42 4.76 1.50
N LYS A 71 -9.55 4.93 2.80
CA LYS A 71 -8.42 5.05 3.74
C LYS A 71 -8.58 4.06 4.90
N SER A 72 -7.49 3.48 5.37
CA SER A 72 -7.48 2.66 6.59
C SER A 72 -7.59 3.54 7.85
N PRO A 73 -7.99 2.97 9.00
CA PRO A 73 -7.73 3.59 10.30
C PRO A 73 -6.25 3.91 10.46
N TYR A 74 -5.93 4.95 11.25
CA TYR A 74 -4.54 5.14 11.64
C TYR A 74 -4.12 4.00 12.57
N THR A 75 -2.89 3.54 12.40
CA THR A 75 -2.27 2.64 13.36
C THR A 75 -1.04 3.31 13.97
N HIS A 76 -0.72 2.87 15.16
CA HIS A 76 0.35 3.39 15.96
C HIS A 76 1.20 2.22 16.47
N LYS A 77 2.50 2.41 16.34
CA LYS A 77 3.55 1.63 16.98
C LYS A 77 3.99 2.33 18.26
N PHE A 78 4.87 1.71 19.04
CA PHE A 78 5.59 2.47 20.06
C PHE A 78 6.37 3.63 19.42
N SER A 79 6.35 4.81 20.04
CA SER A 79 7.22 5.90 19.60
C SER A 79 8.65 5.65 20.09
N ASN A 80 9.64 6.24 19.40
CA ASN A 80 11.05 6.21 19.81
C ASN A 80 11.17 6.64 21.28
N GLY A 81 11.47 5.67 22.15
CA GLY A 81 11.51 5.87 23.60
C GLY A 81 10.49 5.08 24.41
N GLY A 82 9.62 4.29 23.76
CA GLY A 82 8.67 3.41 24.45
C GLY A 82 7.48 4.15 25.06
N MET A 83 7.09 5.29 24.47
CA MET A 83 5.90 6.01 24.90
C MET A 83 4.68 5.54 24.10
N TYR A 84 3.55 5.39 24.80
CA TYR A 84 2.29 5.05 24.17
C TYR A 84 1.78 6.17 23.25
N PRO A 85 1.15 5.83 22.12
CA PRO A 85 0.47 6.80 21.28
C PRO A 85 -0.74 7.41 22.01
N PRO A 86 -0.80 8.74 22.16
CA PRO A 86 -1.95 9.40 22.78
C PRO A 86 -3.04 9.78 21.75
N PRO A 87 -4.34 9.69 22.08
CA PRO A 87 -4.92 9.07 23.28
C PRO A 87 -5.15 7.56 23.11
N LEU A 88 -4.63 6.74 24.04
CA LEU A 88 -4.81 5.28 24.03
C LEU A 88 -6.28 4.83 24.07
N SER A 89 -7.17 5.64 24.67
CA SER A 89 -8.59 5.30 24.81
C SER A 89 -9.33 5.18 23.48
N THR A 90 -8.77 5.72 22.39
CA THR A 90 -9.35 5.62 21.05
C THR A 90 -8.79 4.45 20.24
N LEU A 91 -7.84 3.71 20.82
CA LEU A 91 -7.07 2.67 20.16
C LEU A 91 -7.39 1.29 20.74
N PHE A 92 -7.36 0.26 19.89
CA PHE A 92 -7.40 -1.13 20.28
C PHE A 92 -6.11 -1.82 19.86
N TYR A 93 -5.58 -2.65 20.77
CA TYR A 93 -4.36 -3.39 20.54
C TYR A 93 -4.67 -4.78 19.97
N ASN A 94 -3.96 -5.20 18.93
CA ASN A 94 -4.16 -6.50 18.27
C ASN A 94 -2.94 -7.39 18.41
N ASN A 95 -3.12 -8.59 18.96
CA ASN A 95 -2.05 -9.58 19.12
C ASN A 95 -2.49 -11.04 18.90
N ASP A 96 -3.67 -11.24 18.31
CA ASP A 96 -4.21 -12.58 18.05
C ASP A 96 -3.70 -13.16 16.72
N SER A 97 -4.09 -14.40 16.42
CA SER A 97 -3.70 -15.04 15.17
C SER A 97 -4.23 -14.32 13.93
N GLN A 98 -5.43 -13.73 14.03
CA GLN A 98 -6.04 -12.98 12.93
C GLN A 98 -5.25 -11.71 12.64
N ALA A 99 -4.74 -11.03 13.67
CA ALA A 99 -3.89 -9.86 13.56
C ALA A 99 -2.58 -10.18 12.81
N LYS A 100 -2.01 -11.37 13.03
CA LYS A 100 -0.82 -11.82 12.29
C LYS A 100 -1.12 -12.06 10.82
N GLU A 101 -2.22 -12.74 10.52
CA GLU A 101 -2.67 -12.96 9.14
C GLU A 101 -2.98 -11.65 8.41
N ASP A 102 -3.58 -10.69 9.11
CA ASP A 102 -3.90 -9.37 8.58
C ASP A 102 -2.71 -8.39 8.64
N LYS A 103 -1.53 -8.84 9.10
CA LYS A 103 -0.29 -8.05 9.24
C LYS A 103 -0.50 -6.75 10.03
N ILE A 104 -1.20 -6.85 11.15
CA ILE A 104 -1.46 -5.76 12.11
C ILE A 104 -1.11 -6.16 13.55
N ASP A 105 -0.46 -7.32 13.72
CA ASP A 105 0.01 -7.85 15.01
C ASP A 105 1.00 -6.88 15.68
N GLY A 106 0.81 -6.63 16.97
CA GLY A 106 1.64 -5.74 17.77
C GLY A 106 1.40 -4.25 17.52
N LEU A 107 0.35 -3.87 16.76
CA LEU A 107 -0.03 -2.48 16.52
C LEU A 107 -1.25 -2.06 17.37
N PHE A 108 -1.27 -0.77 17.72
CA PHE A 108 -2.47 -0.09 18.23
C PHE A 108 -3.23 0.51 17.05
N ILE A 109 -4.52 0.22 16.91
CA ILE A 109 -5.34 0.63 15.78
C ILE A 109 -6.49 1.50 16.26
N GLU A 110 -6.82 2.57 15.55
CA GLU A 110 -8.01 3.33 15.87
C GLU A 110 -9.29 2.51 15.74
N SER A 111 -10.13 2.56 16.77
CA SER A 111 -11.48 1.99 16.72
C SER A 111 -12.26 2.49 15.51
N GLU A 112 -13.10 1.63 14.94
CA GLU A 112 -13.92 1.96 13.77
C GLU A 112 -14.76 3.22 13.98
N THR A 113 -15.29 3.43 15.19
CA THR A 113 -16.03 4.64 15.56
C THR A 113 -15.16 5.89 15.46
N THR A 114 -13.95 5.85 16.03
CA THR A 114 -13.00 6.96 15.97
C THR A 114 -12.57 7.25 14.53
N ALA A 115 -12.20 6.21 13.79
CA ALA A 115 -11.78 6.32 12.41
C ALA A 115 -12.92 6.87 11.51
N SER A 116 -14.15 6.41 11.71
CA SER A 116 -15.33 6.89 10.98
C SER A 116 -15.63 8.35 11.27
N SER A 117 -15.59 8.78 12.54
CA SER A 117 -15.80 10.19 12.90
C SER A 117 -14.72 11.10 12.29
N LYS A 118 -13.47 10.64 12.24
CA LYS A 118 -12.38 11.36 11.56
C LYS A 118 -12.63 11.45 10.06
N VAL A 119 -13.01 10.35 9.41
CA VAL A 119 -13.34 10.33 7.98
C VAL A 119 -14.47 11.31 7.66
N GLU A 120 -15.52 11.33 8.47
CA GLU A 120 -16.63 12.27 8.30
C GLU A 120 -16.17 13.72 8.47
N HIS A 121 -15.31 14.00 9.46
CA HIS A 121 -14.77 15.34 9.68
C HIS A 121 -13.84 15.78 8.54
N GLU A 122 -12.91 14.93 8.11
CA GLU A 122 -11.99 15.18 6.99
C GLU A 122 -12.77 15.40 5.70
N SER A 123 -13.82 14.61 5.43
CA SER A 123 -14.64 14.73 4.23
C SER A 123 -15.34 16.09 4.07
N LYS A 124 -15.59 16.82 5.17
CA LYS A 124 -16.17 18.17 5.14
C LYS A 124 -15.18 19.23 4.65
N ASN A 125 -13.89 18.95 4.77
CA ASN A 125 -12.80 19.89 4.45
C ASN A 125 -12.06 19.55 3.16
N LEU A 126 -12.25 18.33 2.64
CA LEU A 126 -11.59 17.84 1.42
C LEU A 126 -12.48 18.04 0.19
N ARG A 127 -11.84 18.17 -0.98
CA ARG A 127 -12.55 18.28 -2.27
C ARG A 127 -13.01 16.94 -2.84
N HIS A 128 -12.78 15.84 -2.11
CA HIS A 128 -13.03 14.48 -2.56
C HIS A 128 -13.83 13.68 -1.53
N THR A 129 -14.47 12.59 -1.97
CA THR A 129 -15.26 11.74 -1.08
C THR A 129 -14.36 10.74 -0.36
N LEU A 130 -14.46 10.65 0.95
CA LEU A 130 -13.63 9.76 1.78
C LEU A 130 -14.46 8.58 2.31
N HIS A 131 -13.91 7.37 2.25
CA HIS A 131 -14.50 6.14 2.79
C HIS A 131 -13.50 5.37 3.64
N LEU A 132 -13.99 4.65 4.65
CA LEU A 132 -13.15 3.81 5.51
C LEU A 132 -12.96 2.41 4.90
N LEU A 133 -11.72 1.91 4.93
CA LEU A 133 -11.39 0.51 4.71
C LEU A 133 -11.09 -0.18 6.05
N PRO A 134 -11.17 -1.52 6.13
CA PRO A 134 -10.55 -2.26 7.22
C PRO A 134 -9.04 -1.96 7.31
N PRO A 135 -8.41 -2.14 8.47
CA PRO A 135 -6.94 -2.05 8.58
C PRO A 135 -6.25 -3.25 7.92
N GLY A 136 -4.95 -3.12 7.72
CA GLY A 136 -4.06 -4.23 7.35
C GLY A 136 -4.32 -4.85 5.98
N LEU A 137 -3.96 -6.12 5.85
CA LEU A 137 -4.03 -6.85 4.59
C LEU A 137 -5.46 -7.03 4.09
N ARG A 138 -6.43 -7.15 5.00
CA ARG A 138 -7.86 -7.20 4.66
C ARG A 138 -8.32 -5.93 3.93
N GLY A 139 -7.88 -4.77 4.40
CA GLY A 139 -8.16 -3.49 3.76
C GLY A 139 -7.53 -3.37 2.37
N LEU A 140 -6.27 -3.80 2.24
CA LEU A 140 -5.59 -3.85 0.93
C LEU A 140 -6.28 -4.80 -0.05
N ARG A 141 -6.65 -6.00 0.38
CA ARG A 141 -7.44 -6.95 -0.45
C ARG A 141 -8.76 -6.33 -0.89
N ARG A 142 -9.43 -5.58 0.00
CA ARG A 142 -10.66 -4.86 -0.35
C ARG A 142 -10.39 -3.76 -1.38
N ALA A 143 -9.34 -2.96 -1.20
CA ALA A 143 -8.94 -1.93 -2.16
C ALA A 143 -8.64 -2.54 -3.55
N VAL A 144 -7.84 -3.60 -3.61
CA VAL A 144 -7.52 -4.32 -4.85
C VAL A 144 -8.77 -4.91 -5.48
N SER A 145 -9.71 -5.45 -4.70
CA SER A 145 -10.98 -5.95 -5.22
C SER A 145 -11.82 -4.86 -5.91
N ILE A 146 -11.80 -3.63 -5.39
CA ILE A 146 -12.50 -2.48 -5.99
C ILE A 146 -11.88 -2.15 -7.34
N ILE A 147 -10.54 -2.06 -7.40
CA ILE A 147 -9.82 -1.77 -8.66
C ILE A 147 -10.10 -2.87 -9.70
N LYS A 148 -9.97 -4.14 -9.32
CA LYS A 148 -10.25 -5.28 -10.20
C LYS A 148 -11.70 -5.29 -10.68
N ALA A 149 -12.65 -4.91 -9.83
CA ALA A 149 -14.06 -4.87 -10.19
C ALA A 149 -14.34 -3.84 -11.32
N PHE A 150 -13.64 -2.70 -11.34
CA PHE A 150 -13.74 -1.74 -12.45
C PHE A 150 -13.26 -2.28 -13.79
N TYR A 151 -12.29 -3.21 -13.78
CA TYR A 151 -11.75 -3.84 -14.98
C TYR A 151 -12.41 -5.19 -15.29
N SER A 152 -13.30 -5.65 -14.42
CA SER A 152 -14.02 -6.90 -14.61
C SER A 152 -15.24 -6.70 -15.52
N ARG A 153 -15.71 -7.79 -16.15
CA ARG A 153 -16.98 -7.79 -16.89
C ARG A 153 -18.22 -7.80 -15.97
N ASN A 154 -18.06 -7.82 -14.65
CA ASN A 154 -19.15 -7.97 -13.68
C ASN A 154 -19.17 -6.82 -12.63
N PRO A 155 -19.78 -5.67 -12.97
CA PRO A 155 -19.76 -4.47 -12.13
C PRO A 155 -20.56 -4.61 -10.82
N ASN A 156 -21.33 -5.69 -10.62
CA ASN A 156 -22.15 -5.92 -9.42
C ASN A 156 -21.34 -6.09 -8.13
N THR A 157 -20.02 -6.22 -8.23
CA THR A 157 -19.11 -6.35 -7.09
C THR A 157 -18.61 -5.00 -6.56
N LEU A 158 -18.81 -3.92 -7.31
CA LEU A 158 -18.51 -2.57 -6.88
C LEU A 158 -19.51 -2.08 -5.81
N PRO A 159 -19.10 -1.17 -4.91
CA PRO A 159 -20.04 -0.35 -4.17
C PRO A 159 -21.05 0.35 -5.10
N ARG A 160 -22.33 0.40 -4.71
CA ARG A 160 -23.41 0.96 -5.56
C ARG A 160 -23.11 2.36 -6.10
N PHE A 161 -22.44 3.21 -5.31
CA PHE A 161 -22.07 4.58 -5.70
C PHE A 161 -20.99 4.63 -6.81
N LEU A 162 -20.40 3.49 -7.17
CA LEU A 162 -19.39 3.35 -8.23
C LEU A 162 -19.91 2.68 -9.52
N HIS A 163 -21.10 2.08 -9.53
CA HIS A 163 -21.59 1.24 -10.65
C HIS A 163 -21.61 1.91 -12.03
N ASN A 164 -21.70 3.24 -12.10
CA ASN A 164 -21.79 4.01 -13.35
C ASN A 164 -20.58 4.92 -13.59
N ARG A 165 -19.47 4.70 -12.88
CA ARG A 165 -18.25 5.49 -13.03
C ARG A 165 -17.23 4.72 -13.87
N ILE A 166 -16.50 5.44 -14.72
CA ILE A 166 -15.41 4.89 -15.52
C ILE A 166 -14.09 5.29 -14.88
N LEU A 167 -13.42 4.35 -14.24
CA LEU A 167 -12.12 4.58 -13.59
C LEU A 167 -11.06 4.97 -14.64
N LYS A 168 -10.43 6.14 -14.47
CA LYS A 168 -9.34 6.62 -15.32
C LYS A 168 -8.01 6.21 -14.77
N ASN A 169 -7.71 6.67 -13.56
CA ASN A 169 -6.48 6.37 -12.83
C ASN A 169 -6.79 5.93 -11.40
N PHE A 170 -5.87 5.17 -10.81
CA PHE A 170 -5.86 4.86 -9.40
C PHE A 170 -4.44 5.01 -8.84
N ARG A 171 -4.39 5.35 -7.56
CA ARG A 171 -3.18 5.24 -6.74
C ARG A 171 -3.49 4.41 -5.52
N LEU A 172 -2.72 3.35 -5.31
CA LEU A 172 -2.79 2.50 -4.13
C LEU A 172 -1.51 2.72 -3.31
N TYR A 173 -1.67 3.02 -2.04
CA TYR A 173 -0.57 3.27 -1.11
C TYR A 173 -0.68 2.35 0.10
N ALA A 174 0.44 1.84 0.59
CA ALA A 174 0.55 1.22 1.90
C ALA A 174 1.78 1.75 2.62
N SER A 175 1.64 2.07 3.90
CA SER A 175 2.77 2.19 4.79
C SER A 175 3.00 0.85 5.47
N VAL A 176 4.24 0.37 5.43
CA VAL A 176 4.62 -0.96 5.90
C VAL A 176 5.79 -0.89 6.86
N ILE A 177 5.91 -1.91 7.70
CA ILE A 177 7.12 -2.22 8.46
C ILE A 177 7.69 -3.48 7.84
N TRP A 178 8.90 -3.40 7.31
CA TRP A 178 9.62 -4.55 6.78
C TRP A 178 10.07 -5.47 7.92
N ASP A 179 10.10 -6.77 7.66
CA ASP A 179 10.48 -7.77 8.65
C ASP A 179 11.88 -7.56 9.21
N VAL A 180 12.81 -7.19 8.33
CA VAL A 180 14.20 -6.87 8.68
C VAL A 180 14.34 -5.66 9.63
N TRP A 181 13.30 -4.82 9.75
CA TRP A 181 13.27 -3.65 10.63
C TRP A 181 12.27 -3.80 11.78
N ALA A 182 11.62 -4.96 11.90
CA ALA A 182 10.64 -5.21 12.93
C ALA A 182 11.31 -5.51 14.28
N ILE A 183 11.32 -4.52 15.17
CA ILE A 183 11.75 -4.70 16.55
C ILE A 183 10.51 -4.84 17.43
N TYR A 184 10.54 -5.78 18.38
CA TYR A 184 9.47 -5.97 19.35
C TYR A 184 9.94 -5.53 20.73
N ARG A 185 9.07 -4.79 21.44
CA ARG A 185 9.25 -4.46 22.85
C ARG A 185 8.25 -5.26 23.68
N GLU A 186 8.72 -5.81 24.79
CA GLU A 186 7.85 -6.42 25.79
C GLU A 186 7.18 -5.33 26.62
N ASP A 187 5.85 -5.36 26.65
CA ASP A 187 4.99 -4.44 27.38
C ASP A 187 4.20 -5.21 28.45
N PRO A 188 4.19 -4.78 29.73
CA PRO A 188 3.47 -5.49 30.79
C PRO A 188 1.94 -5.58 30.60
N GLN A 189 1.34 -4.65 29.85
CA GLN A 189 -0.10 -4.56 29.65
C GLN A 189 -0.54 -5.22 28.33
N TYR A 190 0.27 -5.08 27.27
CA TYR A 190 -0.09 -5.48 25.91
C TYR A 190 0.79 -6.63 25.36
N GLY A 191 1.82 -7.05 26.09
CA GLY A 191 2.77 -8.06 25.63
C GLY A 191 3.68 -7.51 24.53
N ARG A 192 3.86 -8.23 23.42
CA ARG A 192 4.83 -7.88 22.37
C ARG A 192 4.32 -6.80 21.41
N VAL A 193 4.74 -5.55 21.64
CA VAL A 193 4.36 -4.42 20.79
C VAL A 193 5.45 -4.12 19.76
N LEU A 194 5.04 -3.76 18.55
CA LEU A 194 5.93 -3.44 17.44
C LEU A 194 6.53 -2.02 17.57
N ASP A 195 7.82 -1.92 17.29
CA ASP A 195 8.65 -0.70 17.30
C ASP A 195 9.60 -0.73 16.09
N GLY A 196 9.05 -0.74 14.87
CA GLY A 196 9.83 -0.75 13.62
C GLY A 196 9.72 0.57 12.87
N GLU A 197 10.63 0.85 11.94
CA GLU A 197 10.52 2.00 11.05
C GLU A 197 9.46 1.78 9.96
N ASN A 198 8.73 2.84 9.61
CA ASN A 198 7.73 2.76 8.56
C ASN A 198 8.40 3.09 7.23
N ASP A 199 8.04 2.35 6.21
CA ASP A 199 8.32 2.67 4.82
C ASP A 199 7.01 2.85 4.04
N SER A 200 7.13 3.23 2.78
CA SER A 200 6.02 3.36 1.85
C SER A 200 6.11 2.35 0.71
N LEU A 201 4.95 1.89 0.25
CA LEU A 201 4.75 1.17 -0.99
C LEU A 201 3.66 1.88 -1.75
N SER A 202 3.82 2.08 -3.06
CA SER A 202 2.72 2.60 -3.86
C SER A 202 2.70 2.03 -5.26
N ALA A 203 1.50 1.74 -5.76
CA ALA A 203 1.22 1.40 -7.14
C ALA A 203 0.40 2.54 -7.77
N ASP A 204 0.90 3.09 -8.88
CA ASP A 204 0.24 4.18 -9.60
C ASP A 204 -0.04 3.77 -11.05
N SER A 205 -1.31 3.86 -11.46
CA SER A 205 -1.70 3.57 -12.84
C SER A 205 -1.50 4.72 -13.83
N GLU A 206 -1.23 5.93 -13.33
CA GLU A 206 -0.88 7.09 -14.16
C GLU A 206 0.53 6.92 -14.71
N THR A 207 1.49 6.71 -13.81
CA THR A 207 2.90 6.55 -14.20
C THR A 207 3.27 5.12 -14.53
N MET A 208 2.40 4.16 -14.18
CA MET A 208 2.58 2.72 -14.40
C MET A 208 3.78 2.16 -13.66
N GLU A 209 3.90 2.55 -12.39
CA GLU A 209 5.07 2.26 -11.57
C GLU A 209 4.63 1.65 -10.24
N LEU A 210 5.40 0.64 -9.82
CA LEU A 210 5.43 0.24 -8.44
C LEU A 210 6.64 0.89 -7.78
N PHE A 211 6.38 1.72 -6.79
CA PHE A 211 7.39 2.29 -5.91
C PHE A 211 7.50 1.46 -4.65
N LEU A 212 8.73 1.06 -4.35
CA LEU A 212 9.11 0.52 -3.05
C LEU A 212 9.95 1.60 -2.35
N GLY A 213 9.58 1.91 -1.11
CA GLY A 213 9.88 3.17 -0.44
C GLY A 213 11.35 3.52 -0.22
N SER A 214 11.55 4.74 0.26
CA SER A 214 12.82 5.48 0.25
C SER A 214 13.97 4.79 1.01
N PHE A 215 13.64 3.95 2.00
CA PHE A 215 14.58 3.37 2.97
C PHE A 215 15.12 1.99 2.60
N CYS A 216 14.94 1.53 1.35
CA CYS A 216 15.63 0.33 0.84
C CYS A 216 17.19 0.42 0.86
N GLU A 217 17.78 1.46 1.44
CA GLU A 217 19.23 1.59 1.71
C GLU A 217 19.77 0.52 2.67
N GLY A 218 18.95 0.01 3.60
CA GLY A 218 19.32 -1.12 4.47
C GLY A 218 19.59 -2.41 3.68
N GLY A 219 18.96 -2.59 2.52
CA GLY A 219 19.25 -3.69 1.59
C GLY A 219 20.59 -3.54 0.87
N GLN A 220 21.11 -2.32 0.73
CA GLN A 220 22.44 -2.07 0.16
C GLN A 220 23.58 -2.21 1.19
N GLN A 221 23.37 -1.86 2.47
CA GLN A 221 24.37 -2.16 3.52
C GLN A 221 24.60 -3.67 3.67
N GLY A 222 23.56 -4.47 3.49
CA GLY A 222 23.68 -5.93 3.39
C GLY A 222 24.52 -6.44 2.21
N ARG A 223 24.71 -5.65 1.12
CA ARG A 223 25.61 -6.02 0.02
C ARG A 223 27.10 -5.91 0.38
N LYS A 224 27.48 -5.01 1.29
CA LYS A 224 28.89 -4.85 1.69
C LYS A 224 29.37 -5.96 2.64
N ASP A 225 28.46 -6.50 3.44
CA ASP A 225 28.79 -7.50 4.48
C ASP A 225 28.28 -8.92 4.16
N GLY A 226 27.76 -9.17 2.95
CA GLY A 226 27.33 -10.50 2.49
C GLY A 226 25.97 -10.97 3.03
N ALA A 227 25.28 -10.16 3.83
CA ALA A 227 23.90 -10.39 4.24
C ALA A 227 22.96 -9.85 3.15
N LYS A 228 22.77 -10.63 2.07
CA LYS A 228 21.77 -10.33 1.03
C LYS A 228 20.36 -10.37 1.63
N HIS A 229 19.89 -9.24 2.11
CA HIS A 229 18.47 -9.01 2.35
C HIS A 229 17.99 -7.92 1.39
N TYR A 230 17.83 -8.29 0.11
CA TYR A 230 16.60 -7.82 -0.53
C TYR A 230 15.49 -8.30 0.41
N PRO A 231 14.60 -7.46 0.95
CA PRO A 231 13.56 -7.94 1.84
C PRO A 231 12.59 -8.80 1.03
N ASP A 232 12.93 -10.06 0.78
CA ASP A 232 12.29 -11.10 -0.04
C ASP A 232 11.52 -10.69 -1.33
N ILE A 233 11.62 -9.45 -1.81
CA ILE A 233 10.86 -8.94 -2.95
C ILE A 233 11.28 -9.64 -4.22
N GLN A 234 12.58 -9.81 -4.44
CA GLN A 234 13.09 -10.54 -5.59
C GLN A 234 12.54 -11.98 -5.60
N ARG A 235 12.48 -12.64 -4.44
CA ARG A 235 11.88 -13.98 -4.31
C ARG A 235 10.38 -13.94 -4.64
N VAL A 236 9.64 -12.95 -4.13
CA VAL A 236 8.21 -12.79 -4.46
C VAL A 236 8.00 -12.61 -5.96
N LEU A 237 8.84 -11.84 -6.63
CA LEU A 237 8.78 -11.65 -8.08
C LEU A 237 9.18 -12.92 -8.85
N GLU A 238 10.21 -13.62 -8.41
CA GLU A 238 10.66 -14.89 -9.02
C GLU A 238 9.63 -16.02 -8.84
N ASP A 239 8.99 -16.11 -7.67
CA ASP A 239 8.03 -17.16 -7.36
C ASP A 239 6.70 -16.98 -8.11
N ASN A 240 6.31 -15.73 -8.38
CA ASN A 240 5.00 -15.42 -8.99
C ASN A 240 5.13 -15.06 -10.48
N TRP A 241 6.25 -14.47 -10.91
CA TRP A 241 6.43 -13.89 -12.25
C TRP A 241 7.89 -13.89 -12.73
N PRO A 242 8.57 -15.06 -12.81
CA PRO A 242 10.01 -15.18 -13.00
C PRO A 242 10.57 -14.58 -14.30
N THR A 243 9.73 -14.41 -15.32
CA THR A 243 10.15 -13.96 -16.66
C THR A 243 9.59 -12.59 -17.06
N LEU A 244 8.69 -12.02 -16.26
CA LEU A 244 7.88 -10.86 -16.67
C LEU A 244 8.45 -9.51 -16.18
N PHE A 245 9.26 -9.50 -15.12
CA PHE A 245 9.67 -8.25 -14.48
C PHE A 245 11.18 -8.04 -14.46
N GLU A 246 11.57 -6.77 -14.50
CA GLU A 246 12.90 -6.32 -14.15
C GLU A 246 12.81 -5.29 -13.02
N VAL A 247 13.75 -5.39 -12.07
CA VAL A 247 13.89 -4.42 -10.98
C VAL A 247 14.94 -3.40 -11.39
N GLN A 248 14.54 -2.15 -11.58
CA GLN A 248 15.48 -1.05 -11.80
C GLN A 248 15.73 -0.29 -10.50
N GLU A 249 17.00 -0.11 -10.15
CA GLU A 249 17.41 0.80 -9.09
C GLU A 249 17.44 2.24 -9.64
N LEU A 250 16.63 3.13 -9.06
CA LEU A 250 16.75 4.56 -9.29
C LEU A 250 17.68 5.14 -8.22
N ASN A 251 18.88 5.49 -8.64
CA ASN A 251 19.81 6.25 -7.80
C ASN A 251 19.23 7.67 -7.65
N GLY A 252 18.88 8.05 -6.42
CA GLY A 252 18.53 9.43 -6.09
C GLY A 252 19.75 10.33 -6.32
N GLY A 253 19.56 11.41 -7.07
CA GLY A 253 20.49 12.54 -7.07
C GLY A 253 20.34 13.40 -5.82
#